data_AF-A0A1G9N9B1-F1
#
_entry.id   AF-A0A1G9N9B1-F1
#
_cell.length_a   1.000
_cell.length_b   1.000
_cell.length_c   1.000
_cell.angle_alpha   90.00
_cell.angle_beta   90.00
_cell.angle_gamma   90.00
#
_symmetry.space_group_name_H-M   'P 1'
#
loop_
_entity.id
_entity.type
_entity.pdbx_description
1 polymer ?
#
loop_
_entity_poly.entity_id
_entity_poly.type
_entity_poly.pdbx_seq_one_letter_code
_entity_poly.pdbx_strand_id
1 'polypeptide(L)'
;MNLPLVRRLTATAAILTLLSICLTVPASAQATNAPGGMHRFVVSIGRVDPAVRTNWIRLGTYSFTATNEVTESHWHWTQRERVGYSYTGVRAANCAARDCVVQTGNGFQSTSAPDRLHGTYVVTGTVLRITWDSGIWEEWDVSQAASGKLAKLTFRATSFGATHGFGYGSNAAWSTRASMSQLASADHGSFVHTYYLWKTDSRQVPYVDHGDGSPFWYRTFTVCTGARCMAGRTSTAQYYVSFPNTTSNDRRDALWHWFAANADGRGEYCYTGNSHVKPLLQIIDEDGVFHGWVGVEASINHSVPSQGTSADDIGVFKIADV
;
A
#
# COMPACT_ATOMS: atom_id res chain seq x y z
N MET A 1 -16.92 44.30 85.09
CA MET A 1 -15.62 44.22 84.37
C MET A 1 -14.79 43.11 84.99
N ASN A 2 -14.20 42.26 84.13
CA ASN A 2 -13.20 41.21 84.39
C ASN A 2 -13.67 39.85 84.98
N LEU A 3 -13.81 38.88 84.06
CA LEU A 3 -13.76 37.40 84.19
C LEU A 3 -12.32 36.91 84.46
N PRO A 4 -12.01 35.68 84.98
CA PRO A 4 -12.34 34.36 84.38
C PRO A 4 -12.61 33.23 85.44
N LEU A 5 -12.88 31.94 85.18
CA LEU A 5 -12.27 30.94 84.31
C LEU A 5 -13.16 29.66 84.36
N VAL A 6 -13.70 29.19 83.23
CA VAL A 6 -14.45 27.91 83.16
C VAL A 6 -13.65 26.91 82.34
N ARG A 7 -13.42 25.72 82.93
CA ARG A 7 -12.73 24.56 82.36
C ARG A 7 -13.42 24.07 81.09
N ARG A 8 -12.62 23.78 80.06
CA ARG A 8 -13.06 23.15 78.80
C ARG A 8 -13.31 21.65 79.00
N LEU A 9 -14.49 21.20 78.59
CA LEU A 9 -14.90 19.81 78.45
C LEU A 9 -14.39 19.22 77.13
N THR A 10 -13.78 18.05 77.22
CA THR A 10 -13.55 17.08 76.14
C THR A 10 -14.86 16.38 75.77
N ALA A 11 -15.18 16.30 74.48
CA ALA A 11 -16.10 15.28 73.96
C ALA A 11 -15.76 14.96 72.49
N THR A 12 -15.17 13.79 72.32
CA THR A 12 -14.87 13.10 71.06
C THR A 12 -16.17 12.51 70.52
N ALA A 13 -16.52 12.78 69.27
CA ALA A 13 -17.56 12.04 68.54
C ALA A 13 -17.04 11.70 67.15
N ALA A 14 -16.63 10.45 66.97
CA ALA A 14 -16.23 9.88 65.70
C ALA A 14 -17.47 9.49 64.90
N ILE A 15 -17.63 10.07 63.70
CA ILE A 15 -18.66 9.69 62.73
C ILE A 15 -18.05 8.64 61.80
N LEU A 16 -18.62 7.44 61.81
CA LEU A 16 -18.23 6.31 60.98
C LEU A 16 -18.93 6.43 59.61
N THR A 17 -18.24 6.96 58.62
CA THR A 17 -18.71 7.00 57.23
C THR A 17 -18.35 5.68 56.54
N LEU A 18 -19.31 4.77 56.38
CA LEU A 18 -19.19 3.61 55.50
C LEU A 18 -19.17 4.11 54.04
N LEU A 19 -17.98 4.18 53.46
CA LEU A 19 -17.78 4.44 52.04
C LEU A 19 -17.98 3.12 51.28
N SER A 20 -19.13 2.97 50.62
CA SER A 20 -19.39 1.89 49.69
C SER A 20 -18.45 2.01 48.48
N ILE A 21 -17.36 1.24 48.52
CA ILE A 21 -16.46 1.05 47.38
C ILE A 21 -17.22 0.21 46.35
N CYS A 22 -17.88 0.87 45.39
CA CYS A 22 -18.25 0.23 44.14
C CYS A 22 -16.97 -0.21 43.45
N LEU A 23 -16.65 -1.50 43.57
CA LEU A 23 -15.68 -2.20 42.75
C LEU A 23 -16.15 -2.11 41.29
N THR A 24 -15.75 -1.06 40.59
CA THR A 24 -15.76 -1.03 39.13
C THR A 24 -14.75 -2.08 38.69
N VAL A 25 -15.22 -3.28 38.42
CA VAL A 25 -14.45 -4.29 37.70
C VAL A 25 -14.03 -3.61 36.39
N PRO A 26 -12.71 -3.48 36.10
CA PRO A 26 -12.29 -2.94 34.82
C PRO A 26 -12.92 -3.81 33.75
N ALA A 27 -13.71 -3.21 32.87
CA ALA A 27 -14.24 -3.90 31.71
C ALA A 27 -13.04 -4.53 31.00
N SER A 28 -13.00 -5.87 30.94
CA SER A 28 -11.99 -6.59 30.19
C SER A 28 -11.98 -5.99 28.79
N ALA A 29 -10.87 -5.36 28.41
CA ALA A 29 -10.69 -4.86 27.06
C ALA A 29 -10.97 -6.05 26.13
N GLN A 30 -12.07 -6.00 25.38
CA GLN A 30 -12.34 -6.99 24.36
C GLN A 30 -11.12 -6.99 23.44
N ALA A 31 -10.47 -8.15 23.32
CA ALA A 31 -9.40 -8.34 22.36
C ALA A 31 -9.93 -7.82 21.01
N THR A 32 -9.21 -6.87 20.41
CA THR A 32 -9.65 -6.28 19.15
C THR A 32 -9.76 -7.41 18.14
N ASN A 33 -10.95 -7.61 17.56
CA ASN A 33 -11.17 -8.61 16.50
C ASN A 33 -10.46 -8.21 15.19
N ALA A 34 -9.59 -7.21 15.22
CA ALA A 34 -8.88 -6.69 14.07
C ALA A 34 -7.97 -7.78 13.48
N PRO A 35 -7.89 -7.90 12.15
CA PRO A 35 -7.06 -8.93 11.52
C PRO A 35 -5.60 -8.78 11.95
N GLY A 36 -5.09 -9.77 12.67
CA GLY A 36 -3.73 -9.75 13.20
C GLY A 36 -3.44 -8.64 14.21
N GLY A 37 -4.49 -8.06 14.84
CA GLY A 37 -4.39 -6.92 15.74
C GLY A 37 -4.19 -5.56 15.04
N MET A 38 -4.32 -5.52 13.72
CA MET A 38 -4.00 -4.33 12.90
C MET A 38 -5.26 -3.73 12.27
N HIS A 39 -5.29 -2.41 12.13
CA HIS A 39 -6.45 -1.68 11.62
C HIS A 39 -6.23 -1.02 10.26
N ARG A 40 -4.99 -0.94 9.76
CA ARG A 40 -4.66 -0.22 8.52
C ARG A 40 -3.82 -1.11 7.60
N PHE A 41 -4.38 -1.52 6.48
CA PHE A 41 -3.70 -2.38 5.51
C PHE A 41 -3.52 -1.68 4.17
N VAL A 42 -2.35 -1.83 3.57
CA VAL A 42 -2.13 -1.56 2.15
C VAL A 42 -2.32 -2.87 1.39
N VAL A 43 -3.02 -2.82 0.25
CA VAL A 43 -3.40 -4.03 -0.50
C VAL A 43 -3.28 -3.83 -2.00
N SER A 44 -2.94 -4.89 -2.71
CA SER A 44 -3.18 -5.04 -4.14
C SER A 44 -3.98 -6.32 -4.38
N ILE A 45 -4.95 -6.26 -5.27
CA ILE A 45 -5.80 -7.39 -5.62
C ILE A 45 -6.23 -7.28 -7.08
N GLY A 46 -6.28 -8.39 -7.80
CA GLY A 46 -6.63 -8.35 -9.21
C GLY A 46 -7.09 -9.67 -9.77
N ARG A 47 -7.79 -9.60 -10.90
CA ARG A 47 -7.95 -10.73 -11.81
C ARG A 47 -6.80 -10.70 -12.81
N VAL A 48 -5.96 -11.72 -12.74
CA VAL A 48 -4.79 -11.93 -13.62
C VAL A 48 -4.93 -13.33 -14.19
N ASP A 49 -5.58 -13.42 -15.34
CA ASP A 49 -6.06 -14.66 -15.97
C ASP A 49 -5.74 -14.61 -17.48
N PRO A 50 -4.91 -15.55 -17.98
CA PRO A 50 -4.47 -15.54 -19.38
C PRO A 50 -5.61 -15.93 -20.33
N ALA A 51 -6.69 -16.56 -19.83
CA ALA A 51 -7.84 -16.92 -20.64
C ALA A 51 -8.74 -15.72 -20.98
N VAL A 52 -8.53 -14.56 -20.37
CA VAL A 52 -9.30 -13.34 -20.66
C VAL A 52 -8.40 -12.15 -21.02
N ARG A 53 -9.01 -11.19 -21.72
CA ARG A 53 -8.40 -9.88 -22.07
C ARG A 53 -9.11 -8.72 -21.38
N THR A 54 -9.77 -9.03 -20.28
CA THR A 54 -10.49 -8.07 -19.45
C THR A 54 -10.00 -8.14 -18.01
N ASN A 55 -8.69 -8.33 -17.85
CA ASN A 55 -8.05 -8.32 -16.54
C ASN A 55 -8.21 -6.96 -15.89
N TRP A 56 -8.08 -6.95 -14.57
CA TRP A 56 -8.20 -5.74 -13.77
C TRP A 56 -7.40 -5.88 -12.49
N ILE A 57 -7.00 -4.74 -11.94
CA ILE A 57 -6.20 -4.63 -10.72
C ILE A 57 -6.73 -3.47 -9.88
N ARG A 58 -6.70 -3.65 -8.57
CA ARG A 58 -6.93 -2.62 -7.56
C ARG A 58 -5.68 -2.49 -6.69
N LEU A 59 -5.30 -1.26 -6.41
CA LEU A 59 -4.34 -0.90 -5.36
C LEU A 59 -5.10 -0.04 -4.37
N GLY A 60 -5.05 -0.35 -3.08
CA GLY A 60 -5.88 0.36 -2.12
C GLY A 60 -5.43 0.21 -0.67
N THR A 61 -6.21 0.81 0.20
CA THR A 61 -6.06 0.70 1.65
C THR A 61 -7.34 0.18 2.28
N TYR A 62 -7.21 -0.70 3.28
CA TYR A 62 -8.31 -1.10 4.15
C TYR A 62 -8.14 -0.44 5.52
N SER A 63 -9.23 0.15 6.03
CA SER A 63 -9.33 0.69 7.38
C SER A 63 -10.40 -0.07 8.15
N PHE A 64 -10.00 -0.82 9.17
CA PHE A 64 -10.88 -1.65 10.01
C PHE A 64 -11.21 -0.92 11.32
N THR A 65 -12.44 -1.01 11.78
CA THR A 65 -12.88 -0.47 13.08
C THR A 65 -12.98 -1.57 14.13
N ALA A 66 -13.04 -1.20 15.42
CA ALA A 66 -13.27 -2.18 16.49
C ALA A 66 -14.69 -2.79 16.46
N THR A 67 -15.62 -2.21 15.70
CA THR A 67 -17.03 -2.61 15.59
C THR A 67 -17.30 -3.46 14.35
N ASN A 68 -16.28 -4.12 13.81
CA ASN A 68 -16.38 -5.01 12.64
C ASN A 68 -16.76 -4.31 11.33
N GLU A 69 -16.48 -3.01 11.19
CA GLU A 69 -16.64 -2.28 9.93
C GLU A 69 -15.30 -2.16 9.20
N VAL A 70 -15.35 -2.10 7.87
CA VAL A 70 -14.19 -1.88 7.03
C VAL A 70 -14.51 -0.90 5.92
N THR A 71 -13.55 -0.03 5.62
CA THR A 71 -13.59 0.84 4.44
C THR A 71 -12.38 0.59 3.56
N GLU A 72 -12.61 0.44 2.26
CA GLU A 72 -11.56 0.48 1.23
C GLU A 72 -11.48 1.88 0.61
N SER A 73 -10.27 2.36 0.36
CA SER A 73 -10.02 3.45 -0.61
C SER A 73 -9.04 2.95 -1.64
N HIS A 74 -9.40 2.95 -2.93
CA HIS A 74 -8.60 2.30 -3.95
C HIS A 74 -8.56 3.04 -5.29
N TRP A 75 -7.56 2.70 -6.08
CA TRP A 75 -7.44 2.97 -7.50
C TRP A 75 -7.68 1.68 -8.27
N HIS A 76 -8.34 1.77 -9.42
CA HIS A 76 -8.72 0.64 -10.25
C HIS A 76 -8.24 0.85 -11.69
N TRP A 77 -7.64 -0.18 -12.26
CA TRP A 77 -7.26 -0.20 -13.68
C TRP A 77 -7.75 -1.50 -14.32
N THR A 78 -8.23 -1.41 -15.55
CA THR A 78 -8.78 -2.56 -16.27
C THR A 78 -8.43 -2.53 -17.75
N GLN A 79 -8.24 -3.70 -18.35
CA GLN A 79 -8.09 -3.84 -19.80
C GLN A 79 -9.38 -3.53 -20.58
N ARG A 80 -10.55 -3.46 -19.91
CA ARG A 80 -11.83 -3.08 -20.54
C ARG A 80 -11.87 -1.59 -20.87
N GLU A 81 -11.39 -0.77 -19.95
CA GLU A 81 -11.36 0.69 -20.05
C GLU A 81 -9.90 1.13 -19.96
N ARG A 82 -9.30 1.29 -21.13
CA ARG A 82 -7.87 1.54 -21.24
C ARG A 82 -7.58 3.01 -20.91
N VAL A 83 -6.91 3.23 -19.78
CA VAL A 83 -6.40 4.54 -19.38
C VAL A 83 -4.89 4.56 -19.53
N GLY A 84 -4.34 5.65 -20.07
CA GLY A 84 -2.89 5.80 -20.26
C GLY A 84 -2.13 6.04 -18.95
N TYR A 85 -0.86 6.42 -19.05
CA TYR A 85 -0.12 6.95 -17.91
C TYR A 85 -0.51 8.41 -17.62
N SER A 86 -0.06 8.91 -16.47
CA SER A 86 -0.05 10.32 -16.10
C SER A 86 1.30 10.72 -15.54
N TYR A 87 1.66 12.00 -15.71
CA TYR A 87 2.83 12.56 -15.04
C TYR A 87 2.53 12.89 -13.58
N THR A 88 3.47 12.58 -12.70
CA THR A 88 3.39 12.97 -11.27
C THR A 88 3.71 14.45 -11.07
N GLY A 89 4.34 15.11 -12.06
CA GLY A 89 4.90 16.45 -11.89
C GLY A 89 6.16 16.49 -11.03
N VAL A 90 6.60 15.35 -10.49
CA VAL A 90 7.88 15.23 -9.78
C VAL A 90 8.98 14.93 -10.80
N ARG A 91 10.00 15.78 -10.85
CA ARG A 91 11.16 15.63 -11.74
C ARG A 91 12.33 14.98 -11.00
N ALA A 92 12.95 14.00 -11.64
CA ALA A 92 14.17 13.35 -11.18
C ALA A 92 15.41 14.21 -11.51
N ALA A 93 15.54 15.38 -10.89
CA ALA A 93 16.61 16.33 -11.21
C ALA A 93 17.93 16.01 -10.47
N ASN A 94 19.06 16.06 -11.18
CA ASN A 94 20.42 15.85 -10.64
C ASN A 94 20.56 14.56 -9.83
N CYS A 95 20.14 13.43 -10.38
CA CYS A 95 20.38 12.10 -9.83
C CYS A 95 20.98 11.17 -10.90
N ALA A 96 21.08 9.87 -10.62
CA ALA A 96 21.83 8.95 -11.47
C ALA A 96 21.18 8.67 -12.85
N ALA A 97 19.86 8.79 -12.96
CA ALA A 97 19.09 8.56 -14.18
C ALA A 97 18.90 9.86 -14.99
N ARG A 98 18.35 9.77 -16.21
CA ARG A 98 17.98 10.96 -17.00
C ARG A 98 16.93 11.82 -16.28
N ASP A 99 17.02 13.15 -16.46
CA ASP A 99 16.20 14.15 -15.76
C ASP A 99 14.74 14.22 -16.27
N CYS A 100 13.97 13.17 -15.98
CA CYS A 100 12.61 12.99 -16.46
C CYS A 100 11.55 13.36 -15.41
N VAL A 101 10.37 13.77 -15.87
CA VAL A 101 9.18 13.86 -15.00
C VAL A 101 8.61 12.45 -14.88
N VAL A 102 8.49 11.97 -13.65
CA VAL A 102 8.09 10.58 -13.38
C VAL A 102 6.65 10.34 -13.82
N GLN A 103 6.39 9.16 -14.38
CA GLN A 103 5.06 8.72 -14.80
C GLN A 103 4.48 7.70 -13.81
N THR A 104 3.16 7.60 -13.77
CA THR A 104 2.40 6.61 -13.00
C THR A 104 1.12 6.22 -13.74
N GLY A 105 0.38 5.22 -13.25
CA GLY A 105 -0.95 4.88 -13.79
C GLY A 105 -1.91 6.06 -13.66
N ASN A 106 -2.67 6.37 -14.71
CA ASN A 106 -3.61 7.50 -14.67
C ASN A 106 -4.56 7.41 -13.48
N GLY A 107 -4.76 8.56 -12.82
CA GLY A 107 -5.57 8.68 -11.61
C GLY A 107 -4.77 8.50 -10.31
N PHE A 108 -3.61 7.84 -10.32
CA PHE A 108 -2.84 7.64 -9.10
C PHE A 108 -2.20 8.94 -8.56
N GLN A 109 -1.90 9.87 -9.45
CA GLN A 109 -1.34 11.19 -9.13
C GLN A 109 -2.34 12.15 -8.49
N SER A 110 -3.65 11.85 -8.51
CA SER A 110 -4.65 12.70 -7.86
C SER A 110 -4.40 12.79 -6.34
N THR A 111 -4.97 13.77 -5.65
CA THR A 111 -4.80 13.87 -4.19
C THR A 111 -5.60 12.83 -3.41
N SER A 112 -6.64 12.24 -4.00
CA SER A 112 -7.51 11.24 -3.36
C SER A 112 -7.67 9.98 -4.20
N ALA A 113 -7.74 8.82 -3.54
CA ALA A 113 -8.19 7.60 -4.18
C ALA A 113 -9.58 7.83 -4.80
N PRO A 114 -9.81 7.41 -6.05
CA PRO A 114 -11.05 7.69 -6.76
C PRO A 114 -12.24 6.96 -6.15
N ASP A 115 -12.05 5.73 -5.68
CA ASP A 115 -13.14 4.84 -5.33
C ASP A 115 -13.09 4.41 -3.87
N ARG A 116 -14.27 4.18 -3.30
CA ARG A 116 -14.44 3.69 -1.93
C ARG A 116 -15.45 2.56 -1.86
N LEU A 117 -15.12 1.54 -1.08
CA LEU A 117 -16.08 0.51 -0.68
C LEU A 117 -16.26 0.57 0.84
N HIS A 118 -17.46 0.25 1.28
CA HIS A 118 -17.82 0.07 2.67
C HIS A 118 -18.34 -1.34 2.88
N GLY A 119 -18.16 -1.87 4.08
CA GLY A 119 -18.58 -3.21 4.40
C GLY A 119 -18.31 -3.59 5.85
N THR A 120 -18.46 -4.87 6.11
CA THR A 120 -18.18 -5.49 7.42
C THR A 120 -17.13 -6.58 7.28
N TYR A 121 -16.54 -6.98 8.39
CA TYR A 121 -15.57 -8.05 8.39
C TYR A 121 -15.72 -8.97 9.60
N VAL A 122 -15.26 -10.22 9.42
CA VAL A 122 -15.16 -11.21 10.49
C VAL A 122 -13.80 -11.89 10.39
N VAL A 123 -13.16 -12.12 11.53
CA VAL A 123 -11.95 -12.94 11.63
C VAL A 123 -12.31 -14.26 12.31
N THR A 124 -12.14 -15.38 11.62
CA THR A 124 -12.36 -16.73 12.14
C THR A 124 -11.06 -17.51 12.06
N GLY A 125 -10.44 -17.80 13.22
CA GLY A 125 -9.09 -18.36 13.25
C GLY A 125 -8.11 -17.42 12.58
N THR A 126 -7.44 -17.88 11.53
CA THR A 126 -6.52 -17.07 10.71
C THR A 126 -7.19 -16.49 9.45
N VAL A 127 -8.49 -16.65 9.27
CA VAL A 127 -9.17 -16.20 8.05
C VAL A 127 -9.90 -14.89 8.30
N LEU A 128 -9.52 -13.85 7.57
CA LEU A 128 -10.27 -12.62 7.45
C LEU A 128 -11.25 -12.76 6.28
N ARG A 129 -12.54 -12.54 6.54
CA ARG A 129 -13.56 -12.38 5.51
C ARG A 129 -14.08 -10.95 5.55
N ILE A 130 -14.01 -10.27 4.42
CA ILE A 130 -14.64 -8.96 4.21
C ILE A 130 -15.87 -9.15 3.33
N THR A 131 -16.99 -8.58 3.75
CA THR A 131 -18.23 -8.52 2.95
C THR A 131 -18.57 -7.06 2.72
N TRP A 132 -18.52 -6.64 1.45
CA TRP A 132 -18.84 -5.30 1.03
C TRP A 132 -20.36 -5.08 0.99
N ASP A 133 -20.82 -3.84 1.09
CA ASP A 133 -22.25 -3.48 1.11
C ASP A 133 -23.00 -3.91 -0.15
N SER A 134 -22.30 -4.10 -1.26
CA SER A 134 -22.83 -4.67 -2.50
C SER A 134 -23.09 -6.18 -2.44
N GLY A 135 -22.76 -6.84 -1.33
CA GLY A 135 -22.95 -8.28 -1.10
C GLY A 135 -21.81 -9.16 -1.64
N ILE A 136 -20.85 -8.59 -2.37
CA ILE A 136 -19.64 -9.31 -2.76
C ILE A 136 -18.65 -9.44 -1.59
N TRP A 137 -17.81 -10.46 -1.63
CA TRP A 137 -16.89 -10.75 -0.54
C TRP A 137 -15.49 -11.14 -1.05
N GLU A 138 -14.52 -10.97 -0.17
CA GLU A 138 -13.14 -11.45 -0.33
C GLU A 138 -12.62 -12.03 0.99
N GLU A 139 -11.71 -12.99 0.86
CA GLU A 139 -11.08 -13.70 1.96
C GLU A 139 -9.55 -13.65 1.86
N TRP A 140 -8.94 -13.55 3.03
CA TRP A 140 -7.50 -13.48 3.21
C TRP A 140 -7.07 -14.38 4.37
N ASP A 141 -5.95 -15.08 4.20
CA ASP A 141 -5.26 -15.68 5.33
C ASP A 141 -4.39 -14.61 6.02
N VAL A 142 -4.57 -14.49 7.32
CA VAL A 142 -3.92 -13.53 8.21
C VAL A 142 -2.77 -14.20 8.93
N SER A 143 -1.59 -13.59 8.87
CA SER A 143 -0.39 -14.01 9.58
C SER A 143 0.39 -12.79 10.11
N GLN A 144 1.42 -13.03 10.93
CA GLN A 144 2.33 -11.98 11.39
C GLN A 144 3.58 -11.98 10.50
N ALA A 145 3.84 -10.86 9.83
CA ALA A 145 5.07 -10.64 9.06
C ALA A 145 6.21 -10.17 9.98
N ALA A 146 5.87 -9.32 10.94
CA ALA A 146 6.73 -8.95 12.07
C ALA A 146 5.88 -9.00 13.34
N SER A 147 6.31 -9.82 14.31
CA SER A 147 5.51 -10.13 15.51
C SER A 147 5.02 -8.89 16.24
N GLY A 148 3.70 -8.67 16.22
CA GLY A 148 3.03 -7.56 16.91
C GLY A 148 3.25 -6.19 16.26
N LYS A 149 3.91 -6.12 15.10
CA LYS A 149 4.24 -4.87 14.40
C LYS A 149 3.70 -4.80 12.98
N LEU A 150 3.54 -5.95 12.34
CA LEU A 150 3.12 -6.01 10.96
C LEU A 150 2.38 -7.32 10.69
N ALA A 151 1.11 -7.22 10.29
CA ALA A 151 0.32 -8.34 9.79
C ALA A 151 0.48 -8.47 8.27
N LYS A 152 0.35 -9.71 7.77
CA LYS A 152 0.33 -10.05 6.35
C LYS A 152 -1.01 -10.68 5.99
N LEU A 153 -1.57 -10.23 4.88
CA LEU A 153 -2.72 -10.82 4.21
C LEU A 153 -2.22 -11.59 2.99
N THR A 154 -2.49 -12.89 2.96
CA THR A 154 -2.28 -13.74 1.78
C THR A 154 -3.63 -13.98 1.14
N PHE A 155 -3.73 -13.68 -0.16
CA PHE A 155 -4.99 -13.82 -0.90
C PHE A 155 -5.51 -15.26 -0.85
N ARG A 156 -6.81 -15.42 -0.57
CA ARG A 156 -7.46 -16.75 -0.47
C ARG A 156 -8.54 -16.94 -1.53
N ALA A 157 -9.57 -16.09 -1.54
CA ALA A 157 -10.69 -16.24 -2.46
C ALA A 157 -11.52 -14.96 -2.57
N THR A 158 -12.35 -14.85 -3.62
CA THR A 158 -13.37 -13.79 -3.76
C THR A 158 -14.63 -14.31 -4.43
N SER A 159 -15.72 -13.54 -4.34
CA SER A 159 -16.94 -13.75 -5.15
C SER A 159 -16.97 -12.98 -6.47
N PHE A 160 -15.94 -12.17 -6.78
CA PHE A 160 -15.93 -11.25 -7.92
C PHE A 160 -14.77 -11.52 -8.89
N GLY A 161 -14.17 -12.70 -8.80
CA GLY A 161 -13.23 -13.21 -9.79
C GLY A 161 -11.81 -12.66 -9.70
N ALA A 162 -11.42 -12.06 -8.57
CA ALA A 162 -10.00 -11.84 -8.29
C ALA A 162 -9.29 -13.17 -8.12
N THR A 163 -8.05 -13.24 -8.58
CA THR A 163 -7.23 -14.47 -8.61
C THR A 163 -5.97 -14.36 -7.76
N HIS A 164 -5.49 -13.13 -7.53
CA HIS A 164 -4.25 -12.86 -6.82
C HIS A 164 -4.36 -11.59 -5.98
N GLY A 165 -3.57 -11.50 -4.93
CA GLY A 165 -3.44 -10.29 -4.13
C GLY A 165 -2.38 -10.39 -3.04
N PHE A 166 -1.96 -9.23 -2.55
CA PHE A 166 -0.99 -9.05 -1.48
C PHE A 166 -1.51 -7.99 -0.52
N GLY A 167 -1.31 -8.18 0.78
CA GLY A 167 -1.63 -7.15 1.76
C GLY A 167 -0.74 -7.18 2.98
N TYR A 168 -0.50 -6.00 3.55
CA TYR A 168 0.24 -5.84 4.79
C TYR A 168 -0.39 -4.73 5.62
N GLY A 169 -0.43 -4.90 6.94
CA GLY A 169 -1.08 -3.91 7.81
C GLY A 169 -0.42 -3.73 9.16
N SER A 170 -0.59 -2.51 9.69
CA SER A 170 -0.12 -2.04 10.99
C SER A 170 -1.15 -1.05 11.56
N ASN A 171 -0.88 -0.43 12.71
CA ASN A 171 -1.65 0.70 13.23
C ASN A 171 -0.92 2.04 13.06
N ALA A 172 0.24 2.10 12.40
CA ALA A 172 0.85 3.37 12.01
C ALA A 172 -0.13 4.23 11.19
N ALA A 173 -0.10 5.55 11.38
CA ALA A 173 -1.03 6.47 10.70
C ALA A 173 -0.84 6.46 9.17
N TRP A 174 -1.89 6.80 8.41
CA TRP A 174 -1.80 6.91 6.94
C TRP A 174 -0.83 8.00 6.46
N SER A 175 -0.54 8.97 7.33
CA SER A 175 0.48 10.01 7.11
C SER A 175 1.90 9.55 7.49
N THR A 176 2.06 8.39 8.14
CA THR A 176 3.38 7.81 8.39
C THR A 176 3.92 7.26 7.07
N ARG A 177 5.08 7.77 6.66
CA ARG A 177 5.78 7.49 5.40
C ARG A 177 7.27 7.43 5.68
N ALA A 178 7.97 6.54 5.00
CA ALA A 178 9.41 6.62 4.85
C ALA A 178 9.79 7.63 3.75
N SER A 179 10.75 8.50 4.07
CA SER A 179 11.29 9.51 3.17
C SER A 179 12.10 8.91 2.02
N MET A 180 12.32 9.65 0.93
CA MET A 180 13.15 9.18 -0.18
C MET A 180 14.59 8.83 0.24
N SER A 181 15.13 9.48 1.27
CA SER A 181 16.44 9.11 1.84
C SER A 181 16.39 7.77 2.57
N GLN A 182 15.36 7.52 3.38
CA GLN A 182 15.16 6.21 4.04
C GLN A 182 14.96 5.09 3.01
N LEU A 183 14.15 5.34 1.98
CA LEU A 183 13.94 4.43 0.86
C LEU A 183 15.25 4.12 0.12
N ALA A 184 16.06 5.14 -0.18
CA ALA A 184 17.34 4.96 -0.88
C ALA A 184 18.41 4.26 -0.02
N SER A 185 18.34 4.37 1.31
CA SER A 185 19.25 3.71 2.24
C SER A 185 18.81 2.32 2.69
N ALA A 186 17.60 1.89 2.34
CA ALA A 186 17.10 0.55 2.68
C ALA A 186 17.95 -0.53 1.99
N ASP A 187 18.07 -1.71 2.62
CA ASP A 187 18.76 -2.84 2.02
C ASP A 187 17.89 -3.47 0.92
N HIS A 188 17.99 -2.96 -0.31
CA HIS A 188 17.23 -3.52 -1.44
C HIS A 188 17.68 -4.95 -1.81
N GLY A 189 18.76 -5.45 -1.22
CA GLY A 189 19.18 -6.84 -1.33
C GLY A 189 18.28 -7.81 -0.56
N SER A 190 17.61 -7.36 0.51
CA SER A 190 16.70 -8.18 1.31
C SER A 190 15.29 -8.27 0.70
N PHE A 191 14.93 -7.35 -0.18
CA PHE A 191 13.60 -7.32 -0.78
C PHE A 191 13.39 -8.45 -1.79
N VAL A 192 12.28 -9.17 -1.61
CA VAL A 192 11.76 -10.17 -2.55
C VAL A 192 10.64 -9.54 -3.36
N HIS A 193 10.77 -9.60 -4.69
CA HIS A 193 9.74 -9.22 -5.64
C HIS A 193 8.88 -10.44 -5.99
N THR A 194 7.71 -10.55 -5.38
CA THR A 194 6.70 -11.57 -5.71
C THR A 194 5.66 -10.94 -6.61
N TYR A 195 5.39 -11.51 -7.79
CA TYR A 195 4.50 -10.89 -8.77
C TYR A 195 3.64 -11.88 -9.54
N TYR A 196 2.50 -11.38 -10.04
CA TYR A 196 1.63 -12.02 -11.02
C TYR A 196 1.23 -10.98 -12.06
N LEU A 197 1.78 -11.10 -13.27
CA LEU A 197 1.60 -10.16 -14.36
C LEU A 197 0.99 -10.88 -15.56
N TRP A 198 -0.13 -10.37 -16.06
CA TRP A 198 -0.65 -10.76 -17.35
C TRP A 198 0.15 -10.08 -18.44
N LYS A 199 0.62 -10.86 -19.41
CA LYS A 199 1.43 -10.41 -20.54
C LYS A 199 1.05 -11.17 -21.80
N THR A 200 1.61 -10.76 -22.93
CA THR A 200 1.58 -11.50 -24.19
C THR A 200 2.98 -11.84 -24.67
N ASP A 201 3.13 -12.97 -25.35
CA ASP A 201 4.38 -13.32 -26.02
C ASP A 201 4.52 -12.59 -27.38
N SER A 202 5.61 -12.83 -28.10
CA SER A 202 5.84 -12.26 -29.43
C SER A 202 4.80 -12.66 -30.49
N ARG A 203 4.00 -13.70 -30.22
CA ARG A 203 2.88 -14.17 -31.06
C ARG A 203 1.53 -13.66 -30.54
N GLN A 204 1.55 -12.73 -29.59
CA GLN A 204 0.37 -12.17 -28.93
C GLN A 204 -0.46 -13.18 -28.12
N VAL A 205 0.13 -14.32 -27.75
CA VAL A 205 -0.51 -15.32 -26.91
C VAL A 205 -0.42 -14.87 -25.46
N PRO A 206 -1.56 -14.70 -24.75
CA PRO A 206 -1.55 -14.32 -23.34
C PRO A 206 -0.95 -15.39 -22.43
N TYR A 207 -0.24 -14.96 -21.39
CA TYR A 207 0.25 -15.81 -20.32
C TYR A 207 0.35 -15.02 -19.00
N VAL A 208 0.56 -15.73 -17.89
CA VAL A 208 0.84 -15.12 -16.58
C VAL A 208 2.32 -15.33 -16.26
N ASP A 209 3.06 -14.23 -16.33
CA ASP A 209 4.42 -14.14 -15.81
C ASP A 209 4.34 -14.05 -14.27
N HIS A 210 5.01 -14.96 -13.57
CA HIS A 210 5.00 -15.00 -12.12
C HIS A 210 6.33 -15.50 -11.58
N GLY A 211 6.65 -15.10 -10.36
CA GLY A 211 7.85 -15.56 -9.69
C GLY A 211 8.15 -14.81 -8.41
N ASP A 212 9.16 -15.33 -7.70
CA ASP A 212 9.77 -14.72 -6.52
C ASP A 212 11.22 -14.33 -6.87
N GLY A 213 11.41 -13.08 -7.28
CA GLY A 213 12.72 -12.54 -7.60
C GLY A 213 13.39 -11.93 -6.37
N SER A 214 14.46 -12.56 -5.89
CA SER A 214 15.38 -11.95 -4.92
C SER A 214 16.77 -11.83 -5.54
N PRO A 215 17.43 -10.66 -5.46
CA PRO A 215 16.93 -9.42 -4.85
C PRO A 215 15.96 -8.66 -5.76
N PHE A 216 15.36 -7.58 -5.23
CA PHE A 216 14.68 -6.57 -6.03
C PHE A 216 15.56 -6.15 -7.21
N TRP A 217 14.97 -6.08 -8.42
CA TRP A 217 15.68 -5.99 -9.69
C TRP A 217 16.61 -4.78 -9.86
N TYR A 218 16.49 -3.76 -9.01
CA TYR A 218 17.35 -2.59 -9.00
C TYR A 218 17.56 -2.12 -7.57
N ARG A 219 18.83 -1.93 -7.17
CA ARG A 219 19.20 -1.82 -5.74
C ARG A 219 19.92 -0.53 -5.36
N THR A 220 20.26 0.32 -6.32
CA THR A 220 21.19 1.43 -6.08
C THR A 220 20.54 2.75 -6.46
N PHE A 221 19.77 3.33 -5.56
CA PHE A 221 19.11 4.61 -5.81
C PHE A 221 19.92 5.78 -5.27
N THR A 222 19.84 6.90 -5.98
CA THR A 222 20.33 8.21 -5.52
C THR A 222 19.13 9.13 -5.37
N VAL A 223 19.02 9.77 -4.21
CA VAL A 223 17.98 10.79 -3.97
C VAL A 223 18.22 11.97 -4.91
N CYS A 224 17.18 12.34 -5.66
CA CYS A 224 17.21 13.47 -6.57
C CYS A 224 17.03 14.79 -5.81
N THR A 225 17.36 15.90 -6.48
CA THR A 225 17.09 17.26 -5.95
C THR A 225 15.62 17.39 -5.56
N GLY A 226 15.38 17.99 -4.38
CA GLY A 226 14.03 18.19 -3.85
C GLY A 226 13.47 17.02 -3.03
N ALA A 227 14.20 15.90 -2.89
CA ALA A 227 13.86 14.79 -1.99
C ALA A 227 12.47 14.15 -2.19
N ARG A 228 11.86 14.36 -3.36
CA ARG A 228 10.58 13.73 -3.77
C ARG A 228 10.74 12.62 -4.81
N CYS A 229 11.97 12.36 -5.22
CA CYS A 229 12.32 11.30 -6.14
C CYS A 229 13.67 10.72 -5.74
N MET A 230 13.83 9.44 -5.99
CA MET A 230 15.10 8.77 -6.08
C MET A 230 15.17 8.05 -7.43
N ALA A 231 16.35 8.04 -8.05
CA ALA A 231 16.51 7.46 -9.36
C ALA A 231 17.84 6.72 -9.49
N GLY A 232 17.90 5.87 -10.50
CA GLY A 232 18.99 4.97 -10.75
C GLY A 232 19.01 4.51 -12.20
N ARG A 233 20.14 3.94 -12.63
CA ARG A 233 20.26 3.40 -13.99
C ARG A 233 21.16 2.18 -14.03
N THR A 234 20.86 1.30 -14.97
CA THR A 234 21.78 0.26 -15.43
C THR A 234 22.40 0.69 -16.76
N SER A 235 23.16 -0.20 -17.40
CA SER A 235 23.61 0.00 -18.78
C SER A 235 22.45 0.06 -19.79
N THR A 236 21.27 -0.49 -19.46
CA THR A 236 20.15 -0.65 -20.39
C THR A 236 18.87 0.06 -19.98
N ALA A 237 18.67 0.39 -18.71
CA ALA A 237 17.40 0.90 -18.20
C ALA A 237 17.57 2.09 -17.25
N GLN A 238 16.54 2.93 -17.21
CA GLN A 238 16.36 4.02 -16.25
C GLN A 238 15.29 3.62 -15.23
N TYR A 239 15.53 3.90 -13.95
CA TYR A 239 14.64 3.57 -12.84
C TYR A 239 14.35 4.81 -12.00
N TYR A 240 13.09 4.98 -11.63
CA TYR A 240 12.61 6.09 -10.81
C TYR A 240 11.65 5.55 -9.76
N VAL A 241 11.77 6.07 -8.53
CA VAL A 241 10.73 6.01 -7.51
C VAL A 241 10.46 7.44 -7.06
N SER A 242 9.21 7.87 -7.07
CA SER A 242 8.84 9.21 -6.65
C SER A 242 7.56 9.23 -5.82
N PHE A 243 7.28 10.36 -5.19
CA PHE A 243 5.92 10.66 -4.74
C PHE A 243 4.94 10.64 -5.94
N PRO A 244 3.64 10.38 -5.73
CA PRO A 244 2.65 10.29 -6.80
C PRO A 244 2.33 11.65 -7.40
N ASN A 245 2.59 12.73 -6.65
CA ASN A 245 2.47 14.11 -7.11
C ASN A 245 3.39 15.05 -6.31
N THR A 246 3.33 16.35 -6.59
CA THR A 246 4.17 17.38 -5.95
C THR A 246 3.77 17.74 -4.51
N THR A 247 2.59 17.32 -4.04
CA THR A 247 2.02 17.76 -2.74
C THR A 247 1.73 16.63 -1.76
N SER A 248 1.68 15.37 -2.21
CA SER A 248 1.37 14.20 -1.39
C SER A 248 2.41 14.01 -0.29
N ASN A 249 1.95 13.55 0.88
CA ASN A 249 2.79 13.14 2.01
C ASN A 249 2.29 11.82 2.63
N ASP A 250 1.43 11.10 1.91
CA ASP A 250 0.86 9.80 2.33
C ASP A 250 1.75 8.63 1.86
N ARG A 251 1.36 7.38 2.10
CA ARG A 251 2.17 6.18 1.78
C ARG A 251 2.34 5.85 0.29
N ARG A 252 1.83 6.66 -0.65
CA ARG A 252 1.90 6.33 -2.08
C ARG A 252 3.25 6.63 -2.70
N ASP A 253 3.79 5.71 -3.49
CA ASP A 253 4.92 5.99 -4.37
C ASP A 253 4.58 5.58 -5.81
N ALA A 254 5.27 6.16 -6.77
CA ALA A 254 5.23 5.77 -8.17
C ALA A 254 6.59 5.22 -8.57
N LEU A 255 6.64 3.95 -8.98
CA LEU A 255 7.80 3.38 -9.64
C LEU A 255 7.59 3.45 -11.15
N TRP A 256 8.59 3.97 -11.84
CA TRP A 256 8.62 4.04 -13.29
C TRP A 256 9.96 3.56 -13.79
N HIS A 257 9.96 2.69 -14.79
CA HIS A 257 11.18 2.32 -15.48
C HIS A 257 10.96 2.09 -16.96
N TRP A 258 12.05 2.17 -17.72
CA TRP A 258 12.06 1.96 -19.16
C TRP A 258 13.48 1.70 -19.68
N PHE A 259 13.58 1.06 -20.85
CA PHE A 259 14.84 0.79 -21.51
C PHE A 259 15.32 1.98 -22.32
N ALA A 260 16.59 2.37 -22.15
CA ALA A 260 17.20 3.52 -22.81
C ALA A 260 17.09 3.45 -24.34
N ALA A 261 17.28 2.26 -24.91
CA ALA A 261 17.15 2.02 -26.35
C ALA A 261 15.77 2.38 -26.92
N ASN A 262 14.70 2.30 -26.11
CA ASN A 262 13.35 2.66 -26.57
C ASN A 262 13.20 4.18 -26.74
N ALA A 263 13.82 4.97 -25.86
CA ALA A 263 13.85 6.42 -25.99
C ALA A 263 14.77 6.84 -27.14
N ASP A 264 15.97 6.25 -27.20
CA ASP A 264 16.99 6.59 -28.19
C ASP A 264 16.53 6.24 -29.61
N GLY A 265 15.89 5.07 -29.80
CA GLY A 265 15.29 4.68 -31.08
C GLY A 265 14.15 5.57 -31.55
N ARG A 266 13.60 6.41 -30.66
CA ARG A 266 12.58 7.41 -30.98
C ARG A 266 13.13 8.84 -31.01
N GLY A 267 14.42 9.04 -30.76
CA GLY A 267 15.03 10.37 -30.64
C GLY A 267 14.54 11.16 -29.42
N GLU A 268 14.09 10.46 -28.37
CA GLU A 268 13.52 11.07 -27.16
C GLU A 268 14.56 11.06 -26.02
N TYR A 269 14.63 12.15 -25.24
CA TYR A 269 15.45 12.17 -24.03
C TYR A 269 14.83 11.33 -22.91
N CYS A 270 13.52 11.52 -22.68
CA CYS A 270 12.72 10.75 -21.73
C CYS A 270 11.71 9.92 -22.53
N TYR A 271 11.61 8.62 -22.23
CA TYR A 271 10.70 7.75 -22.96
C TYR A 271 9.23 8.11 -22.73
N THR A 272 8.48 8.28 -23.82
CA THR A 272 7.04 8.59 -23.81
C THR A 272 6.16 7.49 -24.37
N GLY A 273 6.75 6.33 -24.70
CA GLY A 273 6.01 5.17 -25.18
C GLY A 273 5.34 4.37 -24.06
N ASN A 274 5.09 3.08 -24.31
CA ASN A 274 4.47 2.18 -23.35
C ASN A 274 5.50 1.80 -22.27
N SER A 275 5.63 2.66 -21.27
CA SER A 275 6.58 2.49 -20.17
C SER A 275 5.99 1.66 -19.05
N HIS A 276 6.86 1.05 -18.25
CA HIS A 276 6.44 0.30 -17.08
C HIS A 276 6.09 1.24 -15.92
N VAL A 277 4.79 1.53 -15.76
CA VAL A 277 4.28 2.37 -14.66
C VAL A 277 3.69 1.50 -13.56
N LYS A 278 4.14 1.76 -12.33
CA LYS A 278 3.83 0.92 -11.17
C LYS A 278 3.45 1.78 -9.96
N PRO A 279 2.15 2.04 -9.75
CA PRO A 279 1.64 2.57 -8.50
C PRO A 279 2.00 1.67 -7.31
N LEU A 280 2.44 2.27 -6.20
CA LEU A 280 2.92 1.58 -5.00
C LEU A 280 2.30 2.18 -3.73
N LEU A 281 2.14 1.35 -2.71
CA LEU A 281 1.86 1.75 -1.34
C LEU A 281 2.94 1.19 -0.42
N GLN A 282 3.55 2.05 0.39
CA GLN A 282 4.59 1.67 1.35
C GLN A 282 4.02 0.73 2.42
N ILE A 283 4.77 -0.33 2.71
CA ILE A 283 4.58 -1.20 3.87
C ILE A 283 5.35 -0.59 5.02
N ILE A 284 4.61 -0.08 6.01
CA ILE A 284 5.15 0.58 7.19
C ILE A 284 4.62 -0.16 8.42
N ASP A 285 5.51 -0.62 9.30
CA ASP A 285 5.13 -1.29 10.55
C ASP A 285 4.66 -0.30 11.63
N GLU A 286 4.31 -0.81 12.82
CA GLU A 286 3.89 0.01 13.96
C GLU A 286 4.91 1.08 14.39
N ASP A 287 6.21 0.81 14.22
CA ASP A 287 7.29 1.69 14.65
C ASP A 287 7.66 2.72 13.58
N GLY A 288 6.98 2.69 12.42
CA GLY A 288 7.30 3.56 11.28
C GLY A 288 8.45 3.03 10.42
N VAL A 289 8.86 1.77 10.59
CA VAL A 289 9.91 1.13 9.79
C VAL A 289 9.35 0.72 8.43
N PHE A 290 10.15 0.95 7.39
CA PHE A 290 9.83 0.60 6.02
C PHE A 290 10.24 -0.84 5.68
N HIS A 291 9.29 -1.60 5.16
CA HIS A 291 9.44 -3.02 4.80
C HIS A 291 9.27 -3.28 3.30
N GLY A 292 9.20 -2.23 2.48
CA GLY A 292 8.97 -2.34 1.05
C GLY A 292 7.62 -1.81 0.59
N TRP A 293 7.07 -2.37 -0.49
CA TRP A 293 5.83 -1.91 -1.13
C TRP A 293 4.90 -3.06 -1.47
N VAL A 294 3.60 -2.77 -1.42
CA VAL A 294 2.59 -3.45 -2.23
C VAL A 294 2.34 -2.60 -3.46
N GLY A 295 2.18 -3.22 -4.62
CA GLY A 295 2.03 -2.49 -5.86
C GLY A 295 1.23 -3.21 -6.93
N VAL A 296 0.98 -2.48 -8.00
CA VAL A 296 0.38 -2.98 -9.22
C VAL A 296 1.14 -2.48 -10.43
N GLU A 297 1.19 -3.28 -11.48
CA GLU A 297 1.65 -2.83 -12.80
C GLU A 297 0.42 -2.40 -13.59
N ALA A 298 0.36 -1.11 -13.93
CA ALA A 298 -0.76 -0.49 -14.63
C ALA A 298 -0.30 0.05 -16.00
N SER A 299 0.55 -0.71 -16.67
CA SER A 299 1.16 -0.35 -17.96
C SER A 299 0.20 -0.69 -19.09
N ILE A 300 -0.92 0.03 -19.14
CA ILE A 300 -1.92 -0.12 -20.19
C ILE A 300 -1.43 0.61 -21.43
N ASN A 301 -1.26 -0.12 -22.53
CA ASN A 301 -0.74 0.42 -23.76
C ASN A 301 -1.68 1.50 -24.30
N HIS A 302 -1.18 2.72 -24.48
CA HIS A 302 -1.85 3.82 -25.17
C HIS A 302 -1.03 4.35 -26.35
N SER A 303 0.27 4.09 -26.36
CA SER A 303 1.22 4.66 -27.33
C SER A 303 1.30 3.87 -28.65
N VAL A 304 0.84 2.62 -28.67
CA VAL A 304 0.74 1.80 -29.88
C VAL A 304 -0.68 1.22 -30.00
N PRO A 305 -1.71 2.02 -30.34
CA PRO A 305 -3.11 1.59 -30.30
C PRO A 305 -3.40 0.32 -31.09
N SER A 306 -2.68 0.09 -32.21
CA SER A 306 -2.80 -1.08 -33.07
C SER A 306 -2.47 -2.42 -32.38
N GLN A 307 -1.67 -2.40 -31.32
CA GLN A 307 -1.37 -3.61 -30.54
C GLN A 307 -2.47 -3.97 -29.54
N GLY A 308 -3.46 -3.08 -29.32
CA GLY A 308 -4.56 -3.37 -28.42
C GLY A 308 -4.10 -3.75 -27.01
N THR A 309 -4.84 -4.66 -26.38
CA THR A 309 -4.49 -5.26 -25.07
C THR A 309 -3.26 -6.15 -25.15
N SER A 310 -2.81 -6.54 -26.34
CA SER A 310 -1.62 -7.39 -26.51
C SER A 310 -0.31 -6.67 -26.21
N ALA A 311 -0.33 -5.42 -25.76
CA ALA A 311 0.83 -4.73 -25.24
C ALA A 311 0.59 -4.15 -23.85
N ASP A 312 -0.52 -4.50 -23.20
CA ASP A 312 -0.70 -4.16 -21.79
C ASP A 312 0.18 -5.09 -20.94
N ASP A 313 0.89 -4.51 -19.96
CA ASP A 313 1.37 -5.26 -18.80
C ASP A 313 0.49 -4.86 -17.61
N ILE A 314 -0.24 -5.83 -17.07
CA ILE A 314 -1.18 -5.60 -15.97
C ILE A 314 -1.05 -6.68 -14.90
N GLY A 315 -0.95 -6.30 -13.64
CA GLY A 315 -0.87 -7.29 -12.57
C GLY A 315 -0.60 -6.74 -11.19
N VAL A 316 -0.46 -7.64 -10.23
CA VAL A 316 -0.25 -7.33 -8.81
C VAL A 316 1.10 -7.85 -8.37
N PHE A 317 1.75 -7.13 -7.44
CA PHE A 317 3.01 -7.57 -6.87
C PHE A 317 3.22 -7.03 -5.45
N LYS A 318 4.20 -7.61 -4.76
CA LYS A 318 4.86 -7.03 -3.59
C LYS A 318 6.37 -6.99 -3.79
N ILE A 319 7.03 -6.02 -3.18
CA ILE A 319 8.47 -5.93 -3.04
C ILE A 319 8.72 -5.76 -1.55
N ALA A 320 9.10 -6.80 -0.81
CA ALA A 320 9.16 -6.73 0.64
C ALA A 320 10.27 -7.60 1.25
N ASP A 321 10.77 -7.23 2.44
CA ASP A 321 11.72 -8.02 3.24
C ASP A 321 11.04 -9.00 4.22
N VAL A 322 9.71 -9.10 4.15
CA VAL A 322 8.83 -9.87 5.05
C VAL A 322 7.73 -10.67 4.33
#